data_AF-A0A0D6DZH7-F1
#
_entry.id   AF-A0A0D6DZH7-F1
#
_cell.length_a   1.000
_cell.length_b   1.000
_cell.length_c   1.000
_cell.angle_alpha   90.00
_cell.angle_beta   90.00
_cell.angle_gamma   90.00
#
_symmetry.space_group_name_H-M   'P 1'
#
loop_
_entity.id
_entity.type
_entity.pdbx_description
1 polymer ?
#
loop_
_entity_poly.entity_id
_entity_poly.type
_entity_poly.pdbx_seq_one_letter_code
_entity_poly.pdbx_strand_id
1 'polypeptide(L)'
;MIKINKLEIENVKRVKAVTIEPTQNGLTVIGGRNGQGKTSILDSIAWALGGNKYKPSKAQREGSVLPPNLHLTLSNGLEIRRDGKNSDLKVIDPSGNKAGQQLLNGFVEEFSINLPKFMEASSTDKAKTLLQIIGVGEQLAMMEQQEAEKYNQRKTIGQIADQKKKFAAEMTYYSDAPKDLVSVSELITQQQSILATNGENGRLRAQRDGLVTIKDNLDAEIDKLIAERADIEAKLVIAEKSALDLIDESTEQLEQNIAQVEQINLKVRANLDKDKASEDAKAYEDQYLGLTAEIKSIREEKTKLLDNADLPLPGLSVAEGELIYNAQKWDNMSGAEQLKVSTAIVRKLNPECGFILIDKLEQMDLDTMNEFGKWLEQEGLQAIATRVSTGDECSIIITDGYSEETSQAASKESLTVELPKYDFGGVNK
;
A
#
# COMPACT_ATOMS: atom_id res chain seq x y z
N MET A 1 22.45 -7.07 -28.13
CA MET A 1 22.09 -8.29 -27.38
C MET A 1 22.99 -9.46 -27.74
N ILE A 2 23.69 -9.98 -26.74
CA ILE A 2 24.65 -11.10 -26.89
C ILE A 2 23.92 -12.43 -26.67
N LYS A 3 24.25 -13.44 -27.48
CA LYS A 3 23.66 -14.77 -27.46
C LYS A 3 24.72 -15.86 -27.49
N ILE A 4 24.34 -17.09 -27.17
CA ILE A 4 25.21 -18.27 -27.24
C ILE A 4 25.01 -18.93 -28.60
N ASN A 5 26.07 -18.95 -29.42
CA ASN A 5 26.05 -19.63 -30.72
C ASN A 5 26.34 -21.12 -30.57
N LYS A 6 27.35 -21.45 -29.78
CA LYS A 6 27.81 -22.82 -29.58
C LYS A 6 28.32 -23.01 -28.16
N LEU A 7 28.03 -24.17 -27.58
CA LEU A 7 28.57 -24.60 -26.30
C LEU A 7 29.07 -26.04 -26.39
N GLU A 8 30.24 -26.28 -25.84
CA GLU A 8 30.91 -27.57 -25.73
C GLU A 8 31.27 -27.78 -24.26
N ILE A 9 30.79 -28.88 -23.68
CA ILE A 9 30.93 -29.20 -22.26
C ILE A 9 31.45 -30.62 -22.14
N GLU A 10 32.57 -30.79 -21.46
CA GLU A 10 33.15 -32.11 -21.19
C GLU A 10 33.51 -32.26 -19.71
N ASN A 11 33.25 -33.46 -19.16
CA ASN A 11 33.64 -33.84 -17.81
C ASN A 11 33.15 -32.92 -16.68
N VAL A 12 31.98 -32.28 -16.84
CA VAL A 12 31.40 -31.38 -15.83
C VAL A 12 30.19 -32.01 -15.15
N LYS A 13 30.25 -32.20 -13.82
CA LYS A 13 29.21 -32.84 -12.99
C LYS A 13 28.76 -34.20 -13.53
N ARG A 14 27.65 -34.26 -14.27
CA ARG A 14 27.13 -35.50 -14.89
C ARG A 14 27.33 -35.55 -16.41
N VAL A 15 27.80 -34.47 -17.02
CA VAL A 15 28.10 -34.39 -18.45
C VAL A 15 29.41 -35.12 -18.74
N LYS A 16 29.39 -36.00 -19.74
CA LYS A 16 30.58 -36.65 -20.30
C LYS A 16 31.14 -35.82 -21.44
N ALA A 17 30.35 -35.62 -22.49
CA ALA A 17 30.65 -34.76 -23.61
C ALA A 17 29.32 -34.35 -24.28
N VAL A 18 29.09 -33.04 -24.40
CA VAL A 18 27.88 -32.47 -24.99
C VAL A 18 28.27 -31.27 -25.85
N THR A 19 27.77 -31.24 -27.08
CA THR A 19 27.84 -30.06 -27.96
C THR A 19 26.42 -29.62 -28.28
N ILE A 20 26.13 -28.33 -28.13
CA ILE A 20 24.81 -27.76 -28.39
C ILE A 20 24.98 -26.46 -29.17
N GLU A 21 24.16 -26.31 -30.20
CA GLU A 21 23.99 -25.07 -30.97
C GLU A 21 22.55 -24.58 -30.74
N PRO A 22 22.32 -23.70 -29.75
CA PRO A 22 20.98 -23.24 -29.45
C PRO A 22 20.43 -22.38 -30.59
N THR A 23 19.11 -22.32 -30.69
CA THR A 23 18.43 -21.42 -31.64
C THR A 23 18.78 -19.96 -31.33
N GLN A 24 18.96 -19.13 -32.36
CA GLN A 24 19.28 -17.71 -32.15
C GLN A 24 18.15 -16.93 -31.46
N ASN A 25 16.90 -17.33 -31.64
CA ASN A 25 15.73 -16.77 -30.96
C ASN A 25 14.84 -17.92 -30.53
N GLY A 26 14.00 -17.67 -29.53
CA GLY A 26 13.02 -18.64 -29.07
C GLY A 26 13.61 -19.66 -28.11
N LEU A 27 12.99 -20.84 -28.08
CA LEU A 27 13.19 -21.85 -27.04
C LEU A 27 13.99 -23.04 -27.57
N THR A 28 15.16 -23.30 -26.99
CA THR A 28 15.93 -24.54 -27.16
C THR A 28 15.67 -25.45 -25.96
N VAL A 29 15.06 -26.62 -26.18
CA VAL A 29 14.68 -27.55 -25.11
C VAL A 29 15.66 -28.71 -25.03
N ILE A 30 16.32 -28.83 -23.89
CA ILE A 30 17.21 -29.95 -23.54
C ILE A 30 16.38 -30.99 -22.77
N GLY A 31 16.07 -32.09 -23.46
CA GLY A 31 15.37 -33.26 -22.94
C GLY A 31 16.27 -34.29 -22.28
N GLY A 32 15.66 -35.28 -21.64
CA GLY A 32 16.30 -36.42 -21.01
C GLY A 32 15.60 -36.82 -19.71
N ARG A 33 15.84 -38.05 -19.24
CA ARG A 33 15.32 -38.52 -17.94
C ARG A 33 16.01 -37.81 -16.77
N ASN A 34 15.49 -37.99 -15.56
CA ASN A 34 16.15 -37.50 -14.35
C ASN A 34 17.54 -38.12 -14.18
N GLY A 35 18.48 -37.32 -13.67
CA GLY A 35 19.85 -37.77 -13.43
C GLY A 35 20.77 -37.82 -14.65
N GLN A 36 20.29 -37.52 -15.86
CA GLN A 36 21.10 -37.64 -17.09
C GLN A 36 22.09 -36.49 -17.34
N GLY A 37 21.98 -35.38 -16.61
CA GLY A 37 22.92 -34.25 -16.71
C GLY A 37 22.36 -32.96 -17.32
N LYS A 38 21.05 -32.87 -17.60
CA LYS A 38 20.38 -31.66 -18.11
C LYS A 38 20.72 -30.38 -17.33
N THR A 39 20.44 -30.34 -16.03
CA THR A 39 20.76 -29.19 -15.16
C THR A 39 22.27 -28.93 -15.08
N SER A 40 23.10 -29.97 -15.27
CA SER A 40 24.57 -29.78 -15.31
C SER A 40 25.01 -28.96 -16.53
N ILE A 41 24.25 -28.96 -17.63
CA ILE A 41 24.50 -28.10 -18.78
C ILE A 41 24.23 -26.64 -18.43
N LEU A 42 23.07 -26.33 -17.82
CA LEU A 42 22.76 -24.96 -17.38
C LEU A 42 23.77 -24.43 -16.37
N ASP A 43 24.16 -25.25 -15.39
CA ASP A 43 25.20 -24.89 -14.41
C ASP A 43 26.56 -24.64 -15.07
N SER A 44 26.88 -25.39 -16.13
CA SER A 44 28.12 -25.21 -16.89
C SER A 44 28.14 -23.88 -17.64
N ILE A 45 27.01 -23.49 -18.25
CA ILE A 45 26.86 -22.18 -18.90
C ILE A 45 26.98 -21.07 -17.85
N ALA A 46 26.28 -21.21 -16.72
CA ALA A 46 26.35 -20.24 -15.62
C ALA A 46 27.77 -20.12 -15.05
N TRP A 47 28.53 -21.22 -14.94
CA TRP A 47 29.93 -21.18 -14.50
C TRP A 47 30.88 -20.59 -15.55
N ALA A 48 30.69 -20.95 -16.83
CA ALA A 48 31.49 -20.42 -17.93
C ALA A 48 31.45 -18.88 -17.93
N LEU A 49 30.24 -18.32 -17.91
CA LEU A 49 29.99 -16.88 -17.98
C LEU A 49 30.15 -16.21 -16.61
N GLY A 50 29.47 -16.71 -15.58
CA GLY A 50 29.32 -16.11 -14.26
C GLY A 50 30.58 -16.09 -13.37
N GLY A 51 31.67 -16.71 -13.79
CA GLY A 51 32.89 -16.75 -12.98
C GLY A 51 32.82 -17.77 -11.83
N ASN A 52 33.79 -17.66 -10.91
CA ASN A 52 33.89 -18.58 -9.76
C ASN A 52 32.69 -18.52 -8.81
N LYS A 53 31.87 -17.48 -8.86
CA LYS A 53 30.62 -17.35 -8.08
C LYS A 53 29.62 -18.48 -8.38
N TYR A 54 29.64 -18.99 -9.61
CA TYR A 54 28.76 -20.09 -10.07
C TYR A 54 29.51 -21.41 -10.22
N LYS A 55 30.76 -21.50 -9.72
CA LYS A 55 31.54 -22.73 -9.76
C LYS A 55 30.88 -23.79 -8.87
N PRO A 56 30.53 -24.98 -9.39
CA PRO A 56 30.05 -26.07 -8.56
C PRO A 56 31.12 -26.48 -7.53
N SER A 57 30.67 -26.84 -6.32
CA SER A 57 31.58 -27.31 -5.25
C SER A 57 32.43 -28.51 -5.69
N LYS A 58 31.83 -29.42 -6.46
CA LYS A 58 32.50 -30.52 -7.17
C LYS A 58 32.18 -30.42 -8.66
N ALA A 59 32.98 -29.67 -9.40
CA ALA A 59 32.77 -29.42 -10.83
C ALA A 59 33.19 -30.62 -11.71
N GLN A 60 34.25 -31.33 -11.35
CA GLN A 60 34.73 -32.50 -12.08
C GLN A 60 33.73 -33.66 -12.00
N ARG A 61 33.48 -34.29 -13.15
CA ARG A 61 32.64 -35.48 -13.25
C ARG A 61 33.19 -36.60 -12.38
N GLU A 62 32.30 -37.23 -11.63
CA GLU A 62 32.66 -38.36 -10.78
C GLU A 62 33.18 -39.53 -11.62
N GLY A 63 34.34 -40.07 -11.22
CA GLY A 63 35.02 -41.15 -11.93
C GLY A 63 35.80 -40.72 -13.19
N SER A 64 35.83 -39.42 -13.55
CA SER A 64 36.70 -38.94 -14.62
C SER A 64 38.09 -38.57 -14.10
N VAL A 65 39.13 -38.98 -14.82
CA VAL A 65 40.53 -38.55 -14.56
C VAL A 65 40.88 -37.25 -15.27
N LEU A 66 40.04 -36.83 -16.21
CA LEU A 66 40.22 -35.60 -16.98
C LEU A 66 39.57 -34.42 -16.26
N PRO A 67 40.20 -33.23 -16.27
CA PRO A 67 39.61 -32.03 -15.70
C PRO A 67 38.39 -31.56 -16.51
N PRO A 68 37.49 -30.75 -15.91
CA PRO A 68 36.41 -30.06 -16.63
C PRO A 68 36.95 -29.24 -17.80
N ASN A 69 36.27 -29.33 -18.95
CA ASN A 69 36.53 -28.51 -20.12
C ASN A 69 35.22 -27.86 -20.58
N LEU A 70 35.23 -26.54 -20.70
CA LEU A 70 34.09 -25.74 -21.15
C LEU A 70 34.55 -24.82 -22.27
N HIS A 71 33.80 -24.77 -23.36
CA HIS A 71 34.04 -23.85 -24.45
C HIS A 71 32.71 -23.29 -24.95
N LEU A 72 32.55 -21.97 -24.83
CA LEU A 72 31.38 -21.23 -25.32
C LEU A 72 31.81 -20.23 -26.39
N THR A 73 31.05 -20.14 -27.46
CA THR A 73 31.17 -19.10 -28.49
C THR A 73 29.94 -18.20 -28.44
N LEU A 74 30.16 -16.90 -28.26
CA LEU A 74 29.09 -15.89 -28.22
C LEU A 74 28.83 -15.28 -29.60
N SER A 75 27.67 -14.67 -29.79
CA SER A 75 27.23 -14.09 -31.06
C SER A 75 28.07 -12.90 -31.54
N ASN A 76 28.84 -12.27 -30.65
CA ASN A 76 29.79 -11.21 -30.97
C ASN A 76 31.20 -11.75 -31.30
N GLY A 77 31.37 -13.07 -31.37
CA GLY A 77 32.64 -13.73 -31.68
C GLY A 77 33.58 -13.91 -30.48
N LEU A 78 33.15 -13.56 -29.26
CA LEU A 78 33.93 -13.87 -28.05
C LEU A 78 33.92 -15.39 -27.79
N GLU A 79 35.11 -15.96 -27.61
CA GLU A 79 35.26 -17.33 -27.14
C GLU A 79 35.61 -17.35 -25.65
N ILE A 80 34.90 -18.17 -24.89
CA ILE A 80 35.07 -18.33 -23.46
C ILE A 80 35.45 -19.78 -23.21
N ARG A 81 36.68 -20.00 -22.72
CA ARG A 81 37.21 -21.31 -22.43
C ARG A 81 37.52 -21.44 -20.94
N ARG A 82 37.17 -22.59 -20.35
CA ARG A 82 37.65 -23.02 -19.04
C ARG A 82 38.28 -24.38 -19.19
N ASP A 83 39.60 -24.43 -19.10
CA ASP A 83 40.38 -25.64 -19.36
C ASP A 83 41.55 -25.77 -18.37
N GLY A 84 42.26 -26.90 -18.42
CA GLY A 84 43.42 -27.17 -17.57
C GLY A 84 43.06 -27.67 -16.17
N LYS A 85 44.10 -27.90 -15.34
CA LYS A 85 43.98 -28.57 -14.04
C LYS A 85 43.04 -27.84 -13.05
N ASN A 86 42.95 -26.52 -13.16
CA ASN A 86 42.13 -25.67 -12.30
C ASN A 86 40.86 -25.13 -12.99
N SER A 87 40.65 -25.48 -14.27
CA SER A 87 39.61 -24.90 -15.13
C SER A 87 39.72 -23.37 -15.20
N ASP A 88 40.92 -22.90 -15.55
CA ASP A 88 41.25 -21.47 -15.60
C ASP A 88 40.47 -20.80 -16.73
N LEU A 89 39.95 -19.60 -16.45
CA LEU A 89 39.17 -18.83 -17.41
C LEU A 89 40.11 -18.20 -18.45
N LYS A 90 39.81 -18.42 -19.73
CA LYS A 90 40.40 -17.73 -20.87
C LYS A 90 39.28 -17.11 -21.68
N VAL A 91 39.37 -15.82 -21.92
CA VAL A 91 38.46 -15.10 -22.83
C VAL A 91 39.29 -14.70 -24.05
N ILE A 92 38.82 -15.03 -25.24
CA ILE A 92 39.51 -14.77 -26.50
C ILE A 92 38.60 -13.88 -27.34
N ASP A 93 39.15 -12.78 -27.84
CA ASP A 93 38.43 -11.86 -28.72
C ASP A 93 38.34 -12.40 -30.16
N PRO A 94 37.48 -11.82 -31.03
CA PRO A 94 37.37 -12.25 -32.43
C PRO A 94 38.67 -12.09 -33.23
N SER A 95 39.64 -11.33 -32.72
CA SER A 95 40.97 -11.14 -33.32
C SER A 95 42.00 -12.16 -32.82
N GLY A 96 41.62 -13.08 -31.92
CA GLY A 96 42.47 -14.11 -31.33
C GLY A 96 43.29 -13.67 -30.12
N ASN A 97 43.11 -12.44 -29.61
CA ASN A 97 43.84 -11.96 -28.44
C ASN A 97 43.14 -12.37 -27.14
N LYS A 98 43.93 -12.56 -26.08
CA LYS A 98 43.38 -12.82 -24.75
C LYS A 98 42.74 -11.55 -24.20
N ALA A 99 41.41 -11.56 -24.11
CA ALA A 99 40.62 -10.56 -23.42
C ALA A 99 40.70 -10.77 -21.89
N GLY A 100 40.80 -9.67 -21.14
CA GLY A 100 40.79 -9.73 -19.68
C GLY A 100 39.41 -10.16 -19.15
N GLN A 101 39.39 -10.81 -17.99
CA GLN A 101 38.15 -11.17 -17.28
C GLN A 101 37.23 -9.96 -17.03
N GLN A 102 37.76 -8.73 -17.00
CA GLN A 102 36.98 -7.49 -16.89
C GLN A 102 35.99 -7.29 -18.05
N LEU A 103 36.36 -7.67 -19.28
CA LEU A 103 35.44 -7.61 -20.43
C LEU A 103 34.26 -8.56 -20.21
N LEU A 104 34.55 -9.79 -19.78
CA LEU A 104 33.50 -10.75 -19.43
C LEU A 104 32.66 -10.26 -18.24
N ASN A 105 33.28 -9.70 -17.20
CA ASN A 105 32.58 -9.21 -16.01
C ASN A 105 31.63 -8.05 -16.35
N GLY A 106 31.97 -7.15 -17.27
CA GLY A 106 31.06 -6.10 -17.74
C GLY A 106 29.79 -6.67 -18.36
N PHE A 107 29.92 -7.72 -19.18
CA PHE A 107 28.76 -8.43 -19.72
C PHE A 107 28.03 -9.25 -18.65
N VAL A 108 28.75 -9.81 -17.67
CA VAL A 108 28.23 -10.74 -16.67
C VAL A 108 27.58 -10.07 -15.46
N GLU A 109 28.00 -8.88 -15.09
CA GLU A 109 27.28 -8.05 -14.11
C GLU A 109 25.89 -7.68 -14.65
N GLU A 110 25.77 -7.41 -15.96
CA GLU A 110 24.49 -7.32 -16.67
C GLU A 110 23.79 -8.68 -16.82
N PHE A 111 24.45 -9.83 -16.63
CA PHE A 111 23.80 -11.15 -16.64
C PHE A 111 23.36 -11.63 -15.24
N SER A 112 23.56 -10.82 -14.20
CA SER A 112 23.69 -11.34 -12.83
C SER A 112 22.40 -11.68 -12.07
N ILE A 113 21.23 -11.64 -12.73
CA ILE A 113 20.03 -12.32 -12.21
C ILE A 113 19.84 -13.64 -12.94
N ASN A 114 20.31 -14.70 -12.30
CA ASN A 114 19.93 -16.06 -12.65
C ASN A 114 18.42 -16.24 -12.36
N LEU A 115 17.65 -16.69 -13.34
CA LEU A 115 16.21 -16.97 -13.20
C LEU A 115 15.92 -17.85 -11.96
N PRO A 116 16.64 -18.97 -11.74
CA PRO A 116 16.63 -19.71 -10.48
C PRO A 116 16.75 -18.88 -9.21
N LYS A 117 17.69 -17.93 -9.16
CA LYS A 117 17.92 -17.09 -7.97
C LYS A 117 16.73 -16.14 -7.74
N PHE A 118 16.13 -15.61 -8.81
CA PHE A 118 14.93 -14.79 -8.70
C PHE A 118 13.74 -15.62 -8.21
N MET A 119 13.55 -16.82 -8.75
CA MET A 119 12.48 -17.75 -8.33
C MET A 119 12.58 -18.11 -6.84
N GLU A 120 13.81 -18.32 -6.34
CA GLU A 120 14.11 -18.65 -4.94
C GLU A 120 14.07 -17.44 -3.99
N ALA A 121 14.03 -16.20 -4.51
CA ALA A 121 14.00 -14.99 -3.67
C ALA A 121 12.68 -14.86 -2.87
N SER A 122 12.70 -14.06 -1.80
CA SER A 122 11.47 -13.80 -1.03
C SER A 122 10.45 -13.01 -1.86
N SER A 123 9.16 -13.10 -1.54
CA SER A 123 8.10 -12.33 -2.22
C SER A 123 8.38 -10.82 -2.20
N THR A 124 8.92 -10.32 -1.07
CA THR A 124 9.31 -8.93 -0.91
C THR A 124 10.50 -8.55 -1.80
N ASP A 125 11.53 -9.39 -1.89
CA ASP A 125 12.68 -9.12 -2.76
C ASP A 125 12.28 -9.13 -4.24
N LYS A 126 11.36 -10.02 -4.64
CA LYS A 126 10.80 -10.08 -5.99
C LYS A 126 10.06 -8.79 -6.34
N ALA A 127 9.16 -8.34 -5.46
CA ALA A 127 8.43 -7.09 -5.65
C ALA A 127 9.37 -5.88 -5.70
N LYS A 128 10.34 -5.81 -4.78
CA LYS A 128 11.34 -4.74 -4.75
C LYS A 128 12.17 -4.70 -6.04
N THR A 129 12.55 -5.86 -6.58
CA THR A 129 13.27 -5.96 -7.86
C THR A 129 12.42 -5.37 -8.98
N LEU A 130 11.14 -5.72 -9.07
CA LEU A 130 10.24 -5.14 -10.08
C LEU A 130 10.09 -3.62 -9.91
N LEU A 131 9.85 -3.14 -8.69
CA LEU A 131 9.71 -1.70 -8.39
C LEU A 131 10.96 -0.89 -8.72
N GLN A 132 12.14 -1.48 -8.54
CA GLN A 132 13.42 -0.88 -8.92
C GLN A 132 13.57 -0.78 -10.44
N ILE A 133 13.14 -1.81 -11.18
CA ILE A 133 13.20 -1.85 -12.65
C ILE A 133 12.32 -0.75 -13.26
N ILE A 134 11.10 -0.57 -12.74
CA ILE A 134 10.16 0.43 -13.26
C ILE A 134 10.45 1.85 -12.75
N GLY A 135 11.38 2.01 -11.80
CA GLY A 135 11.80 3.32 -11.28
C GLY A 135 10.81 4.03 -10.36
N VAL A 136 9.69 3.39 -10.01
CA VAL A 136 8.65 4.00 -9.15
C VAL A 136 8.74 3.62 -7.68
N GLY A 137 9.76 2.84 -7.29
CA GLY A 137 9.88 2.28 -5.94
C GLY A 137 9.88 3.31 -4.81
N GLU A 138 10.60 4.43 -4.98
CA GLU A 138 10.64 5.49 -3.96
C GLU A 138 9.29 6.23 -3.84
N GLN A 139 8.69 6.56 -4.98
CA GLN A 139 7.39 7.23 -5.02
C GLN A 139 6.29 6.36 -4.43
N LEU A 140 6.30 5.05 -4.72
CA LEU A 140 5.36 4.09 -4.15
C LEU A 140 5.53 3.97 -2.63
N ALA A 141 6.78 3.89 -2.14
CA ALA A 141 7.07 3.83 -0.71
C ALA A 141 6.57 5.08 0.04
N MET A 142 6.74 6.27 -0.54
CA MET A 142 6.19 7.51 0.03
C MET A 142 4.66 7.47 0.11
N MET A 143 3.99 7.01 -0.95
CA MET A 143 2.52 6.87 -0.97
C MET A 143 2.01 5.82 0.03
N GLU A 144 2.73 4.71 0.21
CA GLU A 144 2.41 3.71 1.23
C GLU A 144 2.55 4.25 2.66
N GLN A 145 3.60 5.05 2.91
CA GLN A 145 3.76 5.73 4.19
C GLN A 145 2.61 6.72 4.45
N GLN A 146 2.26 7.54 3.46
CA GLN A 146 1.13 8.47 3.55
C GLN A 146 -0.18 7.74 3.80
N GLU A 147 -0.44 6.62 3.11
CA GLU A 147 -1.64 5.80 3.36
C GLU A 147 -1.65 5.29 4.80
N ALA A 148 -0.54 4.77 5.31
CA ALA A 148 -0.44 4.24 6.67
C ALA A 148 -0.68 5.33 7.72
N GLU A 149 -0.12 6.53 7.54
CA GLU A 149 -0.34 7.68 8.41
C GLU A 149 -1.82 8.09 8.43
N LYS A 150 -2.43 8.24 7.24
CA LYS A 150 -3.85 8.60 7.12
C LYS A 150 -4.78 7.53 7.68
N TYR A 151 -4.44 6.25 7.49
CA TYR A 151 -5.18 5.13 8.06
C TYR A 151 -5.15 5.17 9.59
N ASN A 152 -3.98 5.40 10.19
CA ASN A 152 -3.84 5.52 11.64
C ASN A 152 -4.60 6.73 12.19
N GLN A 153 -4.54 7.89 11.51
CA GLN A 153 -5.36 9.06 11.86
C GLN A 153 -6.85 8.73 11.80
N ARG A 154 -7.31 8.09 10.72
CA ARG A 154 -8.72 7.69 10.54
C ARG A 154 -9.18 6.75 11.65
N LYS A 155 -8.34 5.78 12.04
CA LYS A 155 -8.65 4.85 13.13
C LYS A 155 -8.90 5.60 14.44
N THR A 156 -8.02 6.52 14.80
CA THR A 156 -8.17 7.35 16.00
C THR A 156 -9.41 8.22 15.94
N ILE A 157 -9.63 8.92 14.82
CA ILE A 157 -10.82 9.78 14.63
C ILE A 157 -12.11 8.95 14.69
N GLY A 158 -12.14 7.76 14.09
CA GLY A 158 -13.29 6.85 14.17
C GLY A 158 -13.62 6.42 15.59
N GLN A 159 -12.61 6.15 16.42
CA GLN A 159 -12.80 5.84 17.85
C GLN A 159 -13.39 7.03 18.61
N ILE A 160 -12.88 8.24 18.36
CA ILE A 160 -13.38 9.48 18.99
C ILE A 160 -14.81 9.77 18.54
N ALA A 161 -15.11 9.64 17.25
CA ALA A 161 -16.44 9.85 16.69
C ALA A 161 -17.46 8.90 17.33
N ASP A 162 -17.16 7.61 17.44
CA ASP A 162 -18.02 6.62 18.08
C ASP A 162 -18.26 6.95 19.57
N GLN A 163 -17.21 7.32 20.31
CA GLN A 163 -17.33 7.73 21.71
C GLN A 163 -18.21 8.97 21.88
N LYS A 164 -18.00 10.01 21.06
CA LYS A 164 -18.78 11.26 21.09
C LYS A 164 -20.23 11.05 20.71
N LYS A 165 -20.49 10.19 19.72
CA LYS A 165 -21.84 9.82 19.30
C LYS A 165 -22.60 9.09 20.41
N LYS A 166 -21.97 8.14 21.10
CA LYS A 166 -22.54 7.46 22.26
C LYS A 166 -22.83 8.43 23.40
N PHE A 167 -21.86 9.30 23.72
CA PHE A 167 -22.04 10.34 24.74
C PHE A 167 -23.24 11.24 24.44
N ALA A 168 -23.36 11.76 23.21
CA ALA A 168 -24.49 12.59 22.81
C ALA A 168 -25.83 11.84 22.85
N ALA A 169 -25.85 10.55 22.52
CA ALA A 169 -27.05 9.72 22.57
C ALA A 169 -27.55 9.47 24.00
N GLU A 170 -26.64 9.33 24.96
CA GLU A 170 -26.93 9.11 26.38
C GLU A 170 -27.41 10.38 27.11
N MET A 171 -27.18 11.57 26.55
CA MET A 171 -27.62 12.83 27.15
C MET A 171 -29.15 12.98 27.14
N THR A 172 -29.68 13.43 28.28
CA THR A 172 -31.10 13.71 28.48
C THR A 172 -31.58 14.79 27.52
N TYR A 173 -32.74 14.57 26.90
CA TYR A 173 -33.39 15.53 26.02
C TYR A 173 -34.81 15.78 26.47
N TYR A 174 -35.18 17.06 26.58
CA TYR A 174 -36.50 17.52 27.00
C TYR A 174 -37.24 18.09 25.79
N SER A 175 -38.20 17.34 25.24
CA SER A 175 -38.96 17.74 24.05
C SER A 175 -39.95 18.89 24.28
N ASP A 176 -40.26 19.18 25.53
CA ASP A 176 -41.19 20.22 25.99
C ASP A 176 -40.52 21.57 26.25
N ALA A 177 -39.18 21.64 26.22
CA ALA A 177 -38.44 22.85 26.52
C ALA A 177 -38.34 23.79 25.29
N PRO A 178 -38.44 25.13 25.47
CA PRO A 178 -38.21 26.11 24.41
C PRO A 178 -36.80 26.01 23.79
N LYS A 179 -36.62 26.55 22.59
CA LYS A 179 -35.31 26.53 21.90
C LYS A 179 -34.29 27.49 22.49
N ASP A 180 -34.77 28.62 23.03
CA ASP A 180 -33.94 29.69 23.58
C ASP A 180 -34.21 29.89 25.06
N LEU A 181 -33.23 30.42 25.80
CA LEU A 181 -33.37 30.74 27.22
C LEU A 181 -34.47 31.79 27.42
N VAL A 182 -35.32 31.56 28.43
CA VAL A 182 -36.37 32.51 28.81
C VAL A 182 -35.75 33.56 29.74
N SER A 183 -35.88 34.83 29.36
CA SER A 183 -35.32 35.95 30.11
C SER A 183 -36.09 36.20 31.41
N VAL A 184 -35.38 36.22 32.55
CA VAL A 184 -35.93 36.46 33.90
C VAL A 184 -35.65 37.88 34.40
N SER A 185 -34.92 38.69 33.64
CA SER A 185 -34.43 40.00 34.07
C SER A 185 -35.56 40.95 34.45
N GLU A 186 -36.64 40.99 33.68
CA GLU A 186 -37.80 41.87 33.94
C GLU A 186 -38.57 41.45 35.21
N LEU A 187 -38.71 40.14 35.46
CA LEU A 187 -39.41 39.62 36.64
C LEU A 187 -38.61 39.88 37.93
N ILE A 188 -37.27 39.77 37.87
CA ILE A 188 -36.39 40.08 39.01
C ILE A 188 -36.45 41.58 39.33
N THR A 189 -36.43 42.45 38.32
CA THR A 189 -36.57 43.91 38.53
C THR A 189 -37.93 44.26 39.13
N GLN A 190 -39.02 43.63 38.68
CA GLN A 190 -40.34 43.80 39.27
C GLN A 190 -40.38 43.34 40.73
N GLN A 191 -39.78 42.20 41.06
CA GLN A 191 -39.75 41.67 42.42
C GLN A 191 -39.02 42.63 43.37
N GLN A 192 -37.85 43.15 42.95
CA GLN A 192 -37.09 44.11 43.73
C GLN A 192 -37.85 45.41 43.97
N SER A 193 -38.61 45.88 42.98
CA SER A 193 -39.46 47.07 43.13
C SER A 193 -40.59 46.85 44.15
N ILE A 194 -41.26 45.70 44.10
CA ILE A 194 -42.35 45.37 45.04
C ILE A 194 -41.80 45.22 46.47
N LEU A 195 -40.66 44.54 46.64
CA LEU A 195 -40.01 44.39 47.94
C LEU A 195 -39.58 45.75 48.54
N ALA A 196 -39.09 46.67 47.71
CA ALA A 196 -38.74 48.02 48.16
C ALA A 196 -39.96 48.81 48.65
N THR A 197 -41.08 48.74 47.91
CA THR A 197 -42.36 49.37 48.29
C THR A 197 -42.91 48.77 49.59
N ASN A 198 -42.92 47.45 49.71
CA ASN A 198 -43.40 46.75 50.90
C ASN A 198 -42.53 47.05 52.14
N GLY A 199 -41.21 47.18 51.96
CA GLY A 199 -40.30 47.61 53.02
C GLY A 199 -40.60 49.03 53.54
N GLU A 200 -40.89 49.97 52.64
CA GLU A 200 -41.25 51.34 53.02
C GLU A 200 -42.63 51.40 53.70
N ASN A 201 -43.61 50.63 53.22
CA ASN A 201 -44.91 50.49 53.88
C ASN A 201 -44.76 49.94 55.32
N GLY A 202 -43.90 48.93 55.51
CA GLY A 202 -43.56 48.40 56.83
C GLY A 202 -42.92 49.43 57.76
N ARG A 203 -42.01 50.27 57.23
CA ARG A 203 -41.39 51.38 57.97
C ARG A 203 -42.44 52.40 58.44
N LEU A 204 -43.39 52.75 57.56
CA LEU A 204 -44.47 53.69 57.88
C LEU A 204 -45.43 53.13 58.93
N ARG A 205 -45.73 51.83 58.90
CA ARG A 205 -46.52 51.13 59.94
C ARG A 205 -45.81 51.16 61.29
N ALA A 206 -44.52 50.84 61.35
CA ALA A 206 -43.75 50.89 62.59
C ALA A 206 -43.65 52.32 63.17
N GLN A 207 -43.54 53.33 62.30
CA GLN A 207 -43.54 54.74 62.70
C GLN A 207 -44.90 55.16 63.29
N ARG A 208 -46.01 54.69 62.71
CA ARG A 208 -47.35 54.87 63.27
C ARG A 208 -47.45 54.26 64.67
N ASP A 209 -47.01 53.02 64.85
CA ASP A 209 -47.09 52.30 66.13
C ASP A 209 -46.32 53.04 67.23
N GLY A 210 -45.11 53.49 66.91
CA GLY A 210 -44.30 54.31 67.82
C GLY A 210 -44.99 55.64 68.17
N LEU A 211 -45.61 56.31 67.18
CA LEU A 211 -46.36 57.54 67.42
C LEU A 211 -47.63 57.33 68.24
N VAL A 212 -48.30 56.18 68.11
CA VAL A 212 -49.45 55.82 68.95
C VAL A 212 -49.01 55.61 70.39
N THR A 213 -47.91 54.90 70.64
CA THR A 213 -47.37 54.73 71.99
C THR A 213 -46.90 56.07 72.60
N ILE A 214 -46.31 56.95 71.80
CA ILE A 214 -45.94 58.31 72.22
C ILE A 214 -47.19 59.14 72.49
N LYS A 215 -48.24 59.02 71.67
CA LYS A 215 -49.54 59.67 71.88
C LYS A 215 -50.17 59.21 73.19
N ASP A 216 -50.23 57.91 73.46
CA ASP A 216 -50.85 57.38 74.69
C ASP A 216 -50.11 57.86 75.95
N ASN A 217 -48.78 58.00 75.88
CA ASN A 217 -47.98 58.59 76.96
C ASN A 217 -48.19 60.12 77.09
N LEU A 218 -48.38 60.82 75.96
CA LEU A 218 -48.69 62.24 75.93
C LEU A 218 -50.13 62.54 76.35
N ASP A 219 -51.10 61.66 76.11
CA ASP A 219 -52.50 61.83 76.54
C ASP A 219 -52.59 61.85 78.08
N ALA A 220 -51.72 61.09 78.78
CA ALA A 220 -51.54 61.18 80.23
C ALA A 220 -50.91 62.51 80.70
N GLU A 221 -50.13 63.17 79.83
CA GLU A 221 -49.52 64.48 80.08
C GLU A 221 -50.46 65.64 79.65
N ILE A 222 -51.35 65.41 78.68
CA ILE A 222 -52.32 66.37 78.11
C ILE A 222 -53.43 66.70 79.10
N ASP A 223 -53.82 65.80 79.99
CA ASP A 223 -54.69 66.13 81.14
C ASP A 223 -54.14 67.31 81.97
N LYS A 224 -52.82 67.55 81.89
CA LYS A 224 -52.12 68.67 82.52
C LYS A 224 -52.02 69.93 81.64
N LEU A 225 -52.09 69.79 80.31
CA LEU A 225 -51.80 70.83 79.31
C LEU A 225 -53.01 71.29 78.47
N ILE A 226 -54.23 70.78 78.74
CA ILE A 226 -55.51 71.25 78.17
C ILE A 226 -55.70 72.79 78.23
N ALA A 227 -54.95 73.49 79.09
CA ALA A 227 -54.91 74.95 79.14
C ALA A 227 -54.18 75.63 77.94
N GLU A 228 -53.29 74.95 77.21
CA GLU A 228 -52.45 75.55 76.15
C GLU A 228 -52.89 75.19 74.70
N ARG A 229 -53.98 74.43 74.56
CA ARG A 229 -54.38 73.68 73.35
C ARG A 229 -54.85 74.49 72.12
N ALA A 230 -54.96 75.82 72.14
CA ALA A 230 -55.62 76.55 71.05
C ALA A 230 -54.78 76.79 69.77
N ASP A 231 -53.45 76.70 69.82
CA ASP A 231 -52.56 77.16 68.72
C ASP A 231 -52.12 76.02 67.75
N ILE A 232 -52.18 74.76 68.19
CA ILE A 232 -51.59 73.62 67.44
C ILE A 232 -52.57 72.95 66.46
N GLU A 233 -53.86 73.26 66.54
CA GLU A 233 -54.96 72.59 65.83
C GLU A 233 -54.90 72.75 64.29
N ALA A 234 -54.10 73.69 63.76
CA ALA A 234 -53.93 73.91 62.31
C ALA A 234 -52.97 72.93 61.60
N LYS A 235 -52.11 72.20 62.33
CA LYS A 235 -51.10 71.30 61.71
C LYS A 235 -51.54 69.84 61.58
N LEU A 236 -52.68 69.46 62.16
CA LEU A 236 -53.19 68.07 62.21
C LEU A 236 -53.84 67.61 60.90
N VAL A 237 -54.46 68.54 60.16
CA VAL A 237 -55.34 68.23 59.01
C VAL A 237 -54.59 67.67 57.78
N ILE A 238 -53.28 67.87 57.69
CA ILE A 238 -52.46 67.37 56.57
C ILE A 238 -52.03 65.91 56.78
N ALA A 239 -51.97 65.43 58.02
CA ALA A 239 -51.51 64.08 58.33
C ALA A 239 -52.63 63.01 58.28
N GLU A 240 -53.90 63.41 58.37
CA GLU A 240 -55.03 62.46 58.43
C GLU A 240 -55.49 61.92 57.06
N LYS A 241 -54.92 62.39 55.94
CA LYS A 241 -55.43 62.07 54.59
C LYS A 241 -54.62 61.07 53.75
N SER A 242 -53.69 60.31 54.33
CA SER A 242 -52.85 59.37 53.54
C SER A 242 -52.64 57.99 54.17
N ALA A 243 -53.65 57.40 54.83
CA ALA A 243 -53.49 56.09 55.49
C ALA A 243 -54.54 55.02 55.16
N LEU A 244 -55.50 55.28 54.28
CA LEU A 244 -56.55 54.31 53.92
C LEU A 244 -56.36 53.60 52.57
N ASP A 245 -55.38 54.00 51.75
CA ASP A 245 -55.16 53.47 50.39
C ASP A 245 -53.81 52.74 50.19
N LEU A 246 -53.27 52.07 51.23
CA LEU A 246 -52.05 51.27 51.09
C LEU A 246 -52.38 49.77 51.14
N ILE A 247 -52.48 49.17 49.96
CA ILE A 247 -52.63 47.74 49.73
C ILE A 247 -51.25 47.18 49.39
N ASP A 248 -50.79 46.17 50.13
CA ASP A 248 -49.52 45.48 49.83
C ASP A 248 -49.68 44.63 48.56
N GLU A 249 -48.72 44.70 47.65
CA GLU A 249 -48.69 43.87 46.44
C GLU A 249 -48.05 42.51 46.78
N SER A 250 -48.73 41.41 46.39
CA SER A 250 -48.22 40.04 46.62
C SER A 250 -47.14 39.67 45.61
N THR A 251 -45.98 39.19 46.09
CA THR A 251 -44.90 38.66 45.25
C THR A 251 -45.06 37.17 44.92
N GLU A 252 -46.08 36.50 45.46
CA GLU A 252 -46.20 35.03 45.41
C GLU A 252 -46.33 34.51 43.97
N GLN A 253 -47.14 35.18 43.14
CA GLN A 253 -47.28 34.84 41.72
C GLN A 253 -45.97 35.08 40.94
N LEU A 254 -45.20 36.10 41.34
CA LEU A 254 -43.94 36.45 40.69
C LEU A 254 -42.82 35.46 41.04
N GLU A 255 -42.77 35.02 42.30
CA GLU A 255 -41.86 33.97 42.76
C GLU A 255 -42.14 32.62 42.08
N GLN A 256 -43.42 32.26 41.92
CA GLN A 256 -43.81 31.06 41.16
C GLN A 256 -43.39 31.14 39.70
N ASN A 257 -43.56 32.29 39.05
CA ASN A 257 -43.15 32.51 37.67
C ASN A 257 -41.62 32.42 37.51
N ILE A 258 -40.84 33.00 38.44
CA ILE A 258 -39.37 32.91 38.43
C ILE A 258 -38.92 31.46 38.59
N ALA A 259 -39.46 30.73 39.57
CA ALA A 259 -39.11 29.32 39.79
C ALA A 259 -39.47 28.44 38.58
N GLN A 260 -40.60 28.69 37.92
CA GLN A 260 -41.00 27.98 36.71
C GLN A 260 -40.04 28.26 35.54
N VAL A 261 -39.64 29.52 35.36
CA VAL A 261 -38.67 29.92 34.32
C VAL A 261 -37.29 29.30 34.56
N GLU A 262 -36.84 29.22 35.82
CA GLU A 262 -35.58 28.54 36.16
C GLU A 262 -35.61 27.04 35.83
N GLN A 263 -36.72 26.35 36.11
CA GLN A 263 -36.89 24.94 35.74
C GLN A 263 -36.91 24.74 34.23
N ILE A 264 -37.55 25.65 33.48
CA ILE A 264 -37.53 25.63 32.02
C ILE A 264 -36.09 25.83 31.52
N ASN A 265 -35.36 26.82 32.02
CA ASN A 265 -33.99 27.12 31.60
C ASN A 265 -33.01 25.98 31.91
N LEU A 266 -33.21 25.22 32.99
CA LEU A 266 -32.46 23.99 33.25
C LEU A 266 -32.63 22.96 32.13
N LYS A 267 -33.85 22.75 31.66
CA LYS A 267 -34.15 21.85 30.53
C LYS A 267 -33.56 22.37 29.21
N VAL A 268 -33.68 23.67 28.96
CA VAL A 268 -33.10 24.30 27.75
C VAL A 268 -31.58 24.14 27.72
N ARG A 269 -30.89 24.34 28.85
CA ARG A 269 -29.43 24.12 28.95
C ARG A 269 -29.05 22.67 28.65
N ALA A 270 -29.78 21.70 29.20
CA ALA A 270 -29.53 20.29 28.92
C ALA A 270 -29.69 19.95 27.43
N ASN A 271 -30.68 20.55 26.75
CA ASN A 271 -30.86 20.39 25.30
C ASN A 271 -29.72 21.03 24.51
N LEU A 272 -29.31 22.27 24.84
CA LEU A 272 -28.19 22.96 24.18
C LEU A 272 -26.88 22.18 24.35
N ASP A 273 -26.63 21.62 25.52
CA ASP A 273 -25.46 20.79 25.77
C ASP A 273 -25.49 19.50 24.92
N LYS A 274 -26.68 18.90 24.75
CA LYS A 274 -26.87 17.74 23.88
C LYS A 274 -26.67 18.07 22.41
N ASP A 275 -27.23 19.19 21.94
CA ASP A 275 -27.08 19.65 20.56
C ASP A 275 -25.61 19.91 20.24
N LYS A 276 -24.89 20.58 21.15
CA LYS A 276 -23.44 20.78 21.05
C LYS A 276 -22.66 19.47 21.01
N ALA A 277 -22.99 18.52 21.88
CA ALA A 277 -22.35 17.20 21.86
C ALA A 277 -22.63 16.43 20.55
N SER A 278 -23.81 16.61 19.96
CA SER A 278 -24.17 16.02 18.67
C SER A 278 -23.45 16.69 17.50
N GLU A 279 -23.28 18.01 17.52
CA GLU A 279 -22.47 18.74 16.52
C GLU A 279 -21.00 18.33 16.58
N ASP A 280 -20.43 18.21 17.78
CA ASP A 280 -19.06 17.71 17.97
C ASP A 280 -18.92 16.30 17.37
N ALA A 281 -19.85 15.39 17.64
CA ALA A 281 -19.84 14.04 17.10
C ALA A 281 -19.89 14.03 15.56
N LYS A 282 -20.75 14.88 14.99
CA LYS A 282 -20.88 15.04 13.53
C LYS A 282 -19.59 15.58 12.90
N ALA A 283 -18.93 16.55 13.53
CA ALA A 283 -17.66 17.09 13.03
C ALA A 283 -16.56 16.03 12.93
N TYR A 284 -16.49 15.09 13.90
CA TYR A 284 -15.56 13.96 13.83
C TYR A 284 -15.97 12.91 12.78
N GLU A 285 -17.28 12.70 12.57
CA GLU A 285 -17.78 11.84 11.49
C GLU A 285 -17.42 12.40 10.10
N ASP A 286 -17.55 13.70 9.90
CA ASP A 286 -17.15 14.38 8.66
C ASP A 286 -15.63 14.25 8.42
N GLN A 287 -14.81 14.40 9.46
CA GLN A 287 -13.36 14.15 9.37
C GLN A 287 -13.03 12.71 9.01
N TYR A 288 -13.75 11.73 9.57
CA TYR A 288 -13.59 10.32 9.23
C TYR A 288 -13.90 10.04 7.75
N LEU A 289 -14.97 10.65 7.23
CA LEU A 289 -15.35 10.54 5.82
C LEU A 289 -14.29 11.19 4.91
N GLY A 290 -13.77 12.36 5.29
CA GLY A 290 -12.68 13.04 4.58
C GLY A 290 -11.41 12.17 4.49
N LEU A 291 -10.94 11.63 5.62
CA LEU A 291 -9.78 10.73 5.65
C LEU A 291 -10.02 9.45 4.84
N THR A 292 -11.25 8.94 4.81
CA THR A 292 -11.61 7.79 3.98
C THR A 292 -11.50 8.11 2.49
N ALA A 293 -11.93 9.30 2.07
CA ALA A 293 -11.79 9.76 0.69
C ALA A 293 -10.31 9.96 0.30
N GLU A 294 -9.49 10.54 1.20
CA GLU A 294 -8.04 10.71 0.96
C GLU A 294 -7.32 9.37 0.80
N ILE A 295 -7.57 8.40 1.68
CA ILE A 295 -7.02 7.03 1.56
C ILE A 295 -7.41 6.40 0.23
N LYS A 296 -8.66 6.59 -0.20
CA LYS A 296 -9.13 6.08 -1.49
C LYS A 296 -8.38 6.75 -2.65
N SER A 297 -8.17 8.07 -2.61
CA SER A 297 -7.39 8.80 -3.62
C SER A 297 -5.95 8.29 -3.70
N ILE A 298 -5.27 8.12 -2.56
CA ILE A 298 -3.90 7.59 -2.52
C ILE A 298 -3.83 6.19 -3.15
N ARG A 299 -4.81 5.32 -2.85
CA ARG A 299 -4.88 3.99 -3.48
C ARG A 299 -5.07 4.07 -4.99
N GLU A 300 -5.96 4.92 -5.47
CA GLU A 300 -6.18 5.14 -6.91
C GLU A 300 -4.92 5.70 -7.59
N GLU A 301 -4.20 6.61 -6.94
CA GLU A 301 -2.93 7.15 -7.45
C GLU A 301 -1.83 6.09 -7.50
N LYS A 302 -1.71 5.22 -6.48
CA LYS A 302 -0.79 4.08 -6.51
C LYS A 302 -1.10 3.12 -7.67
N THR A 303 -2.36 2.81 -7.89
CA THR A 303 -2.78 1.99 -9.04
C THR A 303 -2.42 2.66 -10.35
N LYS A 304 -2.72 3.96 -10.52
CA LYS A 304 -2.33 4.72 -11.71
C LYS A 304 -0.81 4.78 -11.92
N LEU A 305 -0.03 4.87 -10.85
CA LEU A 305 1.43 4.88 -10.92
C LEU A 305 1.97 3.56 -11.48
N LEU A 306 1.37 2.44 -11.07
CA LEU A 306 1.72 1.12 -11.56
C LEU A 306 1.18 0.86 -12.98
N ASP A 307 -0.04 1.30 -13.29
CA ASP A 307 -0.66 1.11 -14.62
C ASP A 307 0.05 1.92 -15.72
N ASN A 308 0.59 3.10 -15.39
CA ASN A 308 1.37 3.90 -16.32
C ASN A 308 2.85 3.51 -16.36
N ALA A 309 3.30 2.60 -15.48
CA ALA A 309 4.65 2.09 -15.52
C ALA A 309 4.81 1.13 -16.72
N ASP A 310 5.97 1.20 -17.38
CA ASP A 310 6.34 0.30 -18.47
C ASP A 310 6.68 -1.10 -17.92
N LEU A 311 5.63 -1.82 -17.54
CA LEU A 311 5.68 -3.14 -16.93
C LEU A 311 6.12 -4.18 -17.96
N PRO A 312 6.94 -5.17 -17.54
CA PRO A 312 7.52 -6.14 -18.47
C PRO A 312 6.53 -7.17 -19.02
N LEU A 313 5.36 -7.32 -18.40
CA LEU A 313 4.33 -8.26 -18.80
C LEU A 313 2.94 -7.69 -18.51
N PRO A 314 1.99 -7.76 -19.46
CA PRO A 314 0.61 -7.34 -19.20
C PRO A 314 -0.02 -8.12 -18.04
N GLY A 315 -0.76 -7.43 -17.17
CA GLY A 315 -1.40 -8.06 -16.01
C GLY A 315 -0.50 -8.27 -14.80
N LEU A 316 0.79 -7.89 -14.88
CA LEU A 316 1.72 -7.87 -13.75
C LEU A 316 1.57 -6.57 -12.96
N SER A 317 1.55 -6.64 -11.64
CA SER A 317 1.53 -5.47 -10.75
C SER A 317 2.17 -5.80 -9.40
N VAL A 318 2.26 -4.79 -8.53
CA VAL A 318 2.73 -4.94 -7.15
C VAL A 318 1.64 -4.45 -6.21
N ALA A 319 1.26 -5.24 -5.22
CA ALA A 319 0.43 -4.76 -4.12
C ALA A 319 0.93 -5.33 -2.79
N GLU A 320 0.90 -4.51 -1.74
CA GLU A 320 1.34 -4.90 -0.39
C GLU A 320 2.76 -5.47 -0.34
N GLY A 321 3.65 -5.02 -1.23
CA GLY A 321 5.01 -5.54 -1.33
C GLY A 321 5.12 -6.95 -1.93
N GLU A 322 4.09 -7.44 -2.62
CA GLU A 322 4.08 -8.73 -3.31
C GLU A 322 3.78 -8.57 -4.81
N LEU A 323 4.32 -9.48 -5.62
CA LEU A 323 4.00 -9.56 -7.05
C LEU A 323 2.59 -10.13 -7.23
N ILE A 324 1.80 -9.46 -8.06
CA ILE A 324 0.49 -9.91 -8.51
C ILE A 324 0.53 -10.09 -10.02
N TYR A 325 0.02 -11.21 -10.52
CA TYR A 325 -0.16 -11.48 -11.94
C TYR A 325 -1.55 -12.03 -12.17
N ASN A 326 -2.34 -11.41 -13.05
CA ASN A 326 -3.73 -11.81 -13.33
C ASN A 326 -4.58 -11.98 -12.05
N ALA A 327 -4.45 -11.02 -11.13
CA ALA A 327 -5.09 -11.01 -9.80
C ALA A 327 -4.67 -12.14 -8.82
N GLN A 328 -3.63 -12.91 -9.14
CA GLN A 328 -3.06 -13.92 -8.26
C GLN A 328 -1.76 -13.43 -7.61
N LYS A 329 -1.59 -13.72 -6.32
CA LYS A 329 -0.33 -13.56 -5.60
C LYS A 329 0.67 -14.64 -6.03
N TRP A 330 1.96 -14.39 -5.83
CA TRP A 330 3.06 -15.28 -6.24
C TRP A 330 2.86 -16.75 -5.83
N ASP A 331 2.41 -17.01 -4.61
CA ASP A 331 2.17 -18.34 -4.05
C ASP A 331 1.00 -19.08 -4.70
N ASN A 332 0.04 -18.35 -5.26
CA ASN A 332 -1.13 -18.88 -5.95
C ASN A 332 -0.94 -18.96 -7.48
N MET A 333 0.18 -18.46 -8.02
CA MET A 333 0.53 -18.61 -9.43
C MET A 333 0.92 -20.07 -9.72
N SER A 334 0.54 -20.57 -10.90
CA SER A 334 1.06 -21.83 -11.42
C SER A 334 2.57 -21.72 -11.70
N GLY A 335 3.27 -22.86 -11.71
CA GLY A 335 4.71 -22.90 -12.04
C GLY A 335 5.01 -22.30 -13.42
N ALA A 336 4.13 -22.54 -14.40
CA ALA A 336 4.21 -21.93 -15.72
C ALA A 336 4.13 -20.38 -15.67
N GLU A 337 3.19 -19.83 -14.89
CA GLU A 337 3.05 -18.38 -14.72
C GLU A 337 4.25 -17.78 -14.01
N GLN A 338 4.74 -18.42 -12.94
CA GLN A 338 5.94 -17.96 -12.23
C GLN A 338 7.15 -17.91 -13.17
N LEU A 339 7.33 -18.91 -14.04
CA LEU A 339 8.40 -18.93 -15.05
C LEU A 339 8.24 -17.81 -16.08
N LYS A 340 7.02 -17.59 -16.61
CA LYS A 340 6.72 -16.50 -17.55
C LYS A 340 7.01 -15.12 -16.94
N VAL A 341 6.45 -14.86 -15.75
CA VAL A 341 6.64 -13.59 -15.02
C VAL A 341 8.12 -13.35 -14.72
N SER A 342 8.82 -14.36 -14.21
CA SER A 342 10.24 -14.24 -13.89
C SER A 342 11.10 -13.96 -15.12
N THR A 343 10.79 -14.61 -16.25
CA THR A 343 11.52 -14.39 -17.50
C THR A 343 11.33 -12.94 -17.98
N ALA A 344 10.10 -12.42 -17.93
CA ALA A 344 9.81 -11.04 -18.31
C ALA A 344 10.53 -10.01 -17.42
N ILE A 345 10.54 -10.23 -16.09
CA ILE A 345 11.22 -9.35 -15.14
C ILE A 345 12.74 -9.34 -15.38
N VAL A 346 13.35 -10.53 -15.52
CA VAL A 346 14.80 -10.65 -15.77
C VAL A 346 15.19 -10.01 -17.10
N ARG A 347 14.35 -10.16 -18.13
CA ARG A 347 14.53 -9.53 -19.44
C ARG A 347 14.56 -8.00 -19.35
N LYS A 348 13.61 -7.41 -18.62
CA LYS A 348 13.52 -5.95 -18.47
C LYS A 348 14.66 -5.39 -17.61
N LEU A 349 15.12 -6.14 -16.61
CA LEU A 349 16.27 -5.76 -15.81
C LEU A 349 17.55 -5.70 -16.63
N ASN A 350 17.74 -6.65 -17.55
CA ASN A 350 18.96 -6.79 -18.33
C ASN A 350 18.68 -6.83 -19.84
N PRO A 351 18.29 -5.70 -20.47
CA PRO A 351 17.91 -5.67 -21.88
C PRO A 351 19.03 -6.10 -22.83
N GLU A 352 20.29 -5.87 -22.47
CA GLU A 352 21.45 -6.24 -23.28
C GLU A 352 21.73 -7.76 -23.29
N CYS A 353 21.18 -8.50 -22.32
CA CYS A 353 21.24 -9.95 -22.30
C CYS A 353 20.29 -10.55 -23.33
N GLY A 354 20.85 -11.19 -24.34
CA GLY A 354 20.10 -11.83 -25.42
C GLY A 354 19.71 -13.28 -25.14
N PHE A 355 20.04 -13.84 -23.97
CA PHE A 355 19.66 -15.21 -23.61
C PHE A 355 19.22 -15.36 -22.15
N ILE A 356 18.50 -16.45 -21.84
CA ILE A 356 18.08 -16.82 -20.49
C ILE A 356 18.18 -18.35 -20.30
N LEU A 357 18.52 -18.78 -19.08
CA LEU A 357 18.60 -20.18 -18.70
C LEU A 357 17.39 -20.56 -17.85
N ILE A 358 16.67 -21.60 -18.25
CA ILE A 358 15.41 -22.00 -17.61
C ILE A 358 15.50 -23.46 -17.18
N ASP A 359 15.41 -23.72 -15.87
CA ASP A 359 15.34 -25.10 -15.37
C ASP A 359 13.87 -25.48 -15.12
N LYS A 360 13.53 -26.76 -15.28
CA LYS A 360 12.21 -27.34 -14.97
C LYS A 360 11.06 -26.86 -15.86
N LEU A 361 11.28 -26.83 -17.17
CA LEU A 361 10.26 -26.45 -18.14
C LEU A 361 9.07 -27.43 -18.17
N GLU A 362 9.17 -28.62 -17.57
CA GLU A 362 8.06 -29.56 -17.41
C GLU A 362 6.86 -29.00 -16.63
N GLN A 363 7.01 -27.85 -15.97
CA GLN A 363 5.90 -27.12 -15.35
C GLN A 363 4.92 -26.52 -16.37
N MET A 364 5.32 -26.43 -17.65
CA MET A 364 4.46 -26.01 -18.76
C MET A 364 3.97 -27.25 -19.53
N ASP A 365 2.68 -27.30 -19.83
CA ASP A 365 2.17 -28.18 -20.89
C ASP A 365 2.71 -27.74 -22.27
N LEU A 366 2.48 -28.56 -23.30
CA LEU A 366 3.03 -28.31 -24.63
C LEU A 366 2.49 -27.04 -25.28
N ASP A 367 1.20 -26.71 -25.08
CA ASP A 367 0.58 -25.53 -25.67
C ASP A 367 1.16 -24.27 -25.02
N THR A 368 1.19 -24.23 -23.68
CA THR A 368 1.78 -23.15 -22.89
C THR A 368 3.26 -22.94 -23.24
N MET A 369 4.02 -24.02 -23.45
CA MET A 369 5.42 -23.98 -23.84
C MET A 369 5.61 -23.40 -25.26
N ASN A 370 4.75 -23.80 -26.21
CA ASN A 370 4.79 -23.27 -27.58
C ASN A 370 4.45 -21.78 -27.63
N GLU A 371 3.44 -21.34 -26.85
CA GLU A 371 3.13 -19.92 -26.68
C GLU A 371 4.30 -19.15 -26.08
N PHE A 372 4.94 -19.72 -25.05
CA PHE A 372 6.11 -19.12 -24.42
C PHE A 372 7.29 -19.03 -25.39
N GLY A 373 7.52 -20.05 -26.21
CA GLY A 373 8.52 -20.04 -27.28
C GLY A 373 8.28 -18.93 -28.31
N LYS A 374 7.03 -18.75 -28.76
CA LYS A 374 6.65 -17.66 -29.67
C LYS A 374 6.87 -16.28 -29.04
N TRP A 375 6.52 -16.13 -27.77
CA TRP A 375 6.77 -14.87 -27.04
C TRP A 375 8.28 -14.57 -26.95
N LEU A 376 9.12 -15.57 -26.66
CA LEU A 376 10.58 -15.43 -26.66
C LEU A 376 11.13 -15.01 -28.03
N GLU A 377 10.57 -15.53 -29.12
CA GLU A 377 10.94 -15.13 -30.48
C GLU A 377 10.58 -13.67 -30.78
N GLN A 378 9.38 -13.24 -30.37
CA GLN A 378 8.93 -11.84 -30.51
C GLN A 378 9.82 -10.88 -29.72
N GLU A 379 10.25 -11.27 -28.53
CA GLU A 379 11.17 -10.51 -27.68
C GLU A 379 12.65 -10.56 -28.15
N GLY A 380 12.95 -11.37 -29.17
CA GLY A 380 14.31 -11.60 -29.67
C GLY A 380 15.24 -12.29 -28.66
N LEU A 381 14.66 -13.02 -27.71
CA LEU A 381 15.35 -13.67 -26.58
C LEU A 381 15.64 -15.15 -26.88
N GLN A 382 16.85 -15.61 -26.58
CA GLN A 382 17.24 -17.01 -26.64
C GLN A 382 17.01 -17.68 -25.28
N ALA A 383 16.10 -18.64 -25.17
CA ALA A 383 15.95 -19.42 -23.95
C ALA A 383 16.56 -20.82 -24.11
N ILE A 384 17.48 -21.18 -23.22
CA ILE A 384 18.01 -22.54 -23.11
C ILE A 384 17.37 -23.18 -21.89
N ALA A 385 16.49 -24.15 -22.14
CA ALA A 385 15.63 -24.72 -21.11
C ALA A 385 15.87 -26.21 -20.93
N THR A 386 15.73 -26.73 -19.72
CA THR A 386 15.72 -28.18 -19.45
C THR A 386 14.30 -28.67 -19.22
N ARG A 387 13.99 -29.86 -19.73
CA ARG A 387 12.69 -30.51 -19.53
C ARG A 387 12.89 -31.99 -19.23
N VAL A 388 12.11 -32.55 -18.30
CA VAL A 388 12.02 -34.00 -18.12
C VAL A 388 11.12 -34.61 -19.20
N SER A 389 11.67 -34.81 -20.39
CA SER A 389 10.99 -35.45 -21.52
C SER A 389 11.97 -36.08 -22.49
N THR A 390 11.51 -37.03 -23.30
CA THR A 390 12.25 -37.58 -24.45
C THR A 390 11.42 -37.51 -25.72
N GLY A 391 10.40 -36.65 -25.74
CA GLY A 391 9.52 -36.46 -26.89
C GLY A 391 10.09 -35.50 -27.92
N ASP A 392 9.34 -35.34 -29.02
CA ASP A 392 9.71 -34.53 -30.19
C ASP A 392 9.77 -33.02 -29.90
N GLU A 393 9.29 -32.58 -28.74
CA GLU A 393 9.43 -31.20 -28.29
C GLU A 393 10.85 -30.85 -27.82
N CYS A 394 11.71 -31.85 -27.62
CA CYS A 394 13.10 -31.65 -27.22
C CYS A 394 14.00 -31.44 -28.43
N SER A 395 14.69 -30.29 -28.46
CA SER A 395 15.69 -29.99 -29.50
C SER A 395 16.90 -30.92 -29.42
N ILE A 396 17.26 -31.36 -28.21
CA ILE A 396 18.37 -32.26 -27.93
C ILE A 396 17.97 -33.17 -26.78
N ILE A 397 18.32 -34.45 -26.83
CA ILE A 397 18.08 -35.39 -25.73
C ILE A 397 19.42 -35.74 -25.07
N ILE A 398 19.45 -35.70 -23.74
CA ILE A 398 20.62 -36.08 -22.96
C ILE A 398 20.41 -37.47 -22.36
N THR A 399 21.32 -38.39 -22.73
CA THR A 399 21.34 -39.78 -22.28
C THR A 399 22.74 -40.13 -21.76
N ASP A 400 22.83 -40.51 -20.49
CA ASP A 400 24.09 -40.85 -19.79
C ASP A 400 25.22 -39.82 -19.94
N GLY A 401 24.84 -38.53 -19.91
CA GLY A 401 25.77 -37.41 -20.02
C GLY A 401 26.30 -37.14 -21.43
N TYR A 402 25.74 -37.78 -22.45
CA TYR A 402 25.97 -37.49 -23.87
C TYR A 402 24.75 -36.82 -24.51
N SER A 403 24.97 -36.03 -25.55
CA SER A 403 23.91 -35.49 -26.40
C SER A 403 23.57 -36.46 -27.54
N GLU A 404 22.30 -36.79 -27.67
CA GLU A 404 21.70 -37.49 -28.80
C GLU A 404 20.92 -36.47 -29.63
N GLU A 405 21.19 -36.42 -30.93
CA GLU A 405 20.45 -35.58 -31.86
C GLU A 405 19.05 -36.15 -32.11
N THR A 406 18.03 -35.30 -32.00
CA THR A 406 16.66 -35.65 -32.38
C THR A 406 16.42 -35.44 -33.88
N SER A 407 15.50 -36.21 -34.45
CA SER A 407 15.19 -36.25 -35.90
C SER A 407 14.82 -34.89 -36.53
N GLN A 408 14.52 -33.85 -35.72
CA GLN A 408 14.28 -32.49 -36.22
C GLN A 408 15.58 -31.76 -36.62
N ALA A 409 16.73 -32.03 -35.99
CA ALA A 409 18.01 -31.41 -36.35
C ALA A 409 18.52 -31.93 -37.72
N ALA A 410 18.39 -33.23 -37.96
CA ALA A 410 18.78 -33.88 -39.22
C ALA A 410 18.01 -33.37 -40.46
N SER A 411 16.82 -32.80 -40.26
CA SER A 411 16.00 -32.25 -41.35
C SER A 411 16.48 -30.90 -41.88
N LYS A 412 17.32 -30.17 -41.13
CA LYS A 412 17.90 -28.88 -41.58
C LYS A 412 19.20 -29.06 -42.39
N GLU A 413 19.99 -30.09 -42.12
CA GLU A 413 21.24 -30.35 -42.87
C GLU A 413 21.01 -30.95 -44.27
N SER A 414 19.84 -31.53 -44.54
CA SER A 414 19.55 -32.23 -45.79
C SER A 414 19.09 -31.33 -46.96
N LEU A 415 19.01 -30.01 -46.77
CA LEU A 415 18.53 -29.06 -47.79
C LEU A 415 19.62 -28.39 -48.64
N THR A 416 20.90 -28.72 -48.47
CA THR A 416 22.00 -28.21 -49.33
C THR A 416 22.78 -29.33 -49.98
N VAL A 417 22.21 -29.93 -51.03
CA VAL A 417 22.98 -30.62 -52.06
C VAL A 417 22.49 -30.11 -53.42
N GLU A 418 23.08 -29.02 -53.90
CA GLU A 418 23.00 -28.68 -55.32
C GLU A 418 23.84 -29.70 -56.11
N LEU A 419 23.15 -30.55 -56.88
CA LEU A 419 23.77 -31.44 -57.86
C LEU A 419 24.40 -30.61 -58.99
N PRO A 420 25.67 -30.86 -59.38
CA PRO A 420 26.30 -30.15 -60.49
C PRO A 420 25.65 -30.55 -61.82
N LYS A 421 25.14 -29.55 -62.55
CA LYS A 421 24.69 -29.70 -63.94
C LYS A 421 25.93 -29.84 -64.84
N TYR A 422 26.14 -31.04 -65.38
CA TYR A 422 27.07 -31.24 -66.49
C TYR A 422 26.44 -30.70 -67.78
N ASP A 423 27.11 -29.74 -68.40
CA ASP A 423 26.78 -29.19 -69.71
C ASP A 423 27.41 -30.08 -70.80
N PHE A 424 26.57 -30.75 -71.59
CA PHE A 424 26.96 -31.44 -72.81
C PHE A 424 26.32 -30.73 -74.00
N GLY A 425 27.10 -29.90 -74.67
CA GLY A 425 26.78 -29.34 -76.00
C GLY A 425 27.92 -28.44 -76.43
N GLY A 426 28.45 -28.47 -77.64
CA GLY A 426 28.14 -29.21 -78.85
C GLY A 426 29.09 -28.62 -79.89
N VAL A 427 29.93 -29.46 -80.49
CA VAL A 427 30.87 -29.05 -81.53
C VAL A 427 30.04 -28.70 -82.77
N ASN A 428 30.07 -27.44 -83.19
CA ASN A 428 29.63 -27.03 -84.52
C ASN A 428 30.84 -26.65 -85.38
N LYS A 429 30.73 -27.05 -86.64
CA LYS A 429 31.65 -26.92 -87.77
C LYS A 429 32.18 -25.51 -88.00
#